data_AF-A0A0W0SMF8-F1
#
_entry.id   AF-A0A0W0SMF8-F1
#
_cell.length_a   1.000
_cell.length_b   1.000
_cell.length_c   1.000
_cell.angle_alpha   90.00
_cell.angle_beta   90.00
_cell.angle_gamma   90.00
#
_symmetry.space_group_name_H-M   'P 1'
#
loop_
_entity.id
_entity.type
_entity.pdbx_description
1 polymer ?
#
loop_
_entity_poly.entity_id
_entity_poly.type
_entity_poly.pdbx_seq_one_letter_code
_entity_poly.pdbx_strand_id
1 'polypeptide(L)'
;MIWWKSSPLLFEQFKAQLIDFFYLKLDVENEDIILHGEWPVHGATKLIKKYNIKVIIPNDYPYTIPKVFELSNQIPKTQDRHFNPQDESACLFVKPERWVRWPIGSGIDVFLNGVVKEFFFSQAYYDLKGKWPFGEWAHGNEGIVQYFLTQLNLKNVLCLYDFFQYINSTKPTRSVLCPCRNGKRFRRCHWDKFSALRDRLPKSEWVELSQILMLQLKPLIKIL
;
A
#
# COMPACT_ATOMS: atom_id res chain seq x y z
N MET A 1 20.57 -0.87 13.46
CA MET A 1 21.61 -1.59 12.69
C MET A 1 21.25 -1.42 11.22
N ILE A 2 22.17 -0.92 10.39
CA ILE A 2 21.90 -0.54 9.00
C ILE A 2 22.08 -1.77 8.09
N TRP A 3 21.01 -2.15 7.38
CA TRP A 3 20.91 -3.43 6.66
C TRP A 3 22.08 -3.72 5.70
N TRP A 4 22.53 -2.73 4.93
CA TRP A 4 23.56 -2.91 3.91
C TRP A 4 24.98 -2.99 4.48
N LYS A 5 25.18 -2.46 5.69
CA LYS A 5 26.43 -2.61 6.45
C LYS A 5 26.47 -3.94 7.21
N SER A 6 25.33 -4.37 7.75
CA SER A 6 25.25 -5.58 8.58
C SER A 6 25.01 -6.87 7.80
N SER A 7 24.57 -6.79 6.54
CA SER A 7 24.31 -7.95 5.68
C SER A 7 24.86 -7.73 4.27
N PRO A 8 26.15 -8.03 4.02
CA PRO A 8 26.75 -7.92 2.69
C PRO A 8 26.00 -8.72 1.62
N LEU A 9 25.51 -9.92 1.97
CA LEU A 9 24.73 -10.76 1.04
C LEU A 9 23.44 -10.06 0.58
N LEU A 10 22.70 -9.44 1.51
CA LEU A 10 21.48 -8.71 1.16
C LEU A 10 21.80 -7.50 0.28
N PHE A 11 22.93 -6.83 0.51
CA PHE A 11 23.36 -5.70 -0.32
C PHE A 11 23.77 -6.12 -1.74
N GLU A 12 24.48 -7.23 -1.91
CA GLU A 12 24.77 -7.79 -3.24
C GLU A 12 23.48 -8.18 -3.98
N GLN A 13 22.54 -8.83 -3.30
CA GLN A 13 21.23 -9.15 -3.88
C GLN A 13 20.46 -7.90 -4.30
N PHE A 14 20.44 -6.87 -3.45
CA PHE A 14 19.81 -5.58 -3.76
C PHE A 14 20.43 -4.94 -5.01
N LYS A 15 21.76 -4.93 -5.14
CA LYS A 15 22.44 -4.42 -6.35
C LYS A 15 22.11 -5.24 -7.59
N ALA A 16 22.07 -6.57 -7.48
CA ALA A 16 21.72 -7.44 -8.60
C ALA A 16 20.28 -7.22 -9.09
N GLN A 17 19.35 -6.88 -8.18
CA GLN A 17 17.97 -6.51 -8.50
C GLN A 17 17.84 -5.20 -9.29
N LEU A 18 18.89 -4.37 -9.32
CA LEU A 18 18.89 -3.08 -10.01
C LEU A 18 19.43 -3.14 -11.45
N ILE A 19 19.84 -4.31 -11.95
CA ILE A 19 20.44 -4.46 -13.29
C ILE A 19 19.51 -3.94 -14.40
N ASP A 20 18.22 -4.23 -14.31
CA ASP A 20 17.21 -3.76 -15.28
C ASP A 20 16.83 -2.28 -15.10
N PHE A 21 17.36 -1.63 -14.06
CA PHE A 21 17.14 -0.23 -13.72
C PHE A 21 18.43 0.59 -13.88
N PHE A 22 19.23 0.31 -14.93
CA PHE A 22 20.52 0.95 -15.20
C PHE A 22 20.47 2.49 -15.32
N TYR A 23 19.29 3.07 -15.50
CA TYR A 23 19.05 4.52 -15.52
C TYR A 23 18.91 5.13 -14.12
N LEU A 24 18.87 4.31 -13.06
CA LEU A 24 18.96 4.72 -11.67
C LEU A 24 20.38 4.50 -11.14
N LYS A 25 20.98 5.56 -10.63
CA LYS A 25 22.25 5.52 -9.92
C LYS A 25 22.01 5.22 -8.45
N LEU A 26 22.89 4.42 -7.86
CA LEU A 26 22.90 4.15 -6.43
C LEU A 26 24.00 4.99 -5.78
N ASP A 27 23.61 5.83 -4.83
CA ASP A 27 24.51 6.60 -3.98
C ASP A 27 24.24 6.30 -2.50
N VAL A 28 25.17 6.72 -1.64
CA VAL A 28 25.05 6.63 -0.19
C VAL A 28 25.15 8.04 0.39
N GLU A 29 24.09 8.52 1.00
CA GLU A 29 24.04 9.84 1.63
C GLU A 29 23.58 9.69 3.09
N ASN A 30 24.35 10.22 4.04
CA ASN A 30 24.02 10.14 5.48
C ASN A 30 23.65 8.71 5.95
N GLU A 31 24.36 7.71 5.42
CA GLU A 31 24.15 6.27 5.66
C GLU A 31 22.91 5.65 5.00
N ASP A 32 22.04 6.45 4.37
CA ASP A 32 20.91 5.95 3.59
C ASP A 32 21.36 5.56 2.17
N ILE A 33 20.82 4.46 1.65
CA ILE A 33 20.96 4.13 0.24
C ILE A 33 19.94 4.94 -0.55
N ILE A 34 20.41 5.64 -1.57
CA ILE A 34 19.58 6.49 -2.43
C ILE A 34 19.69 5.98 -3.87
N LEU A 35 18.55 5.74 -4.49
CA LEU A 35 18.46 5.55 -5.94
C LEU A 35 17.94 6.82 -6.59
N HIS A 36 18.59 7.32 -7.64
CA HIS A 36 18.10 8.50 -8.34
C HIS A 36 18.43 8.47 -9.83
N GLY A 37 17.61 9.15 -10.63
CA GLY A 37 17.79 9.21 -12.08
C GLY A 37 16.50 9.51 -12.83
N GLU A 38 16.57 9.41 -14.15
CA GLU A 38 15.41 9.61 -15.02
C GLU A 38 14.58 8.33 -15.10
N TRP A 39 13.39 8.35 -14.50
CA TRP A 39 12.39 7.28 -14.60
C TRP A 39 11.61 7.38 -15.92
N PRO A 40 11.74 6.41 -16.84
CA PRO A 40 11.02 6.44 -18.10
C PRO A 40 9.63 5.84 -17.97
N VAL A 41 8.62 6.54 -18.47
CA VAL A 41 7.24 6.04 -18.55
C VAL A 41 6.92 5.68 -19.99
N HIS A 42 6.68 4.40 -20.22
CA HIS A 42 6.33 3.87 -21.54
C HIS A 42 4.82 3.61 -21.63
N GLY A 43 4.25 3.91 -22.79
CA GLY A 43 2.97 3.35 -23.23
C GLY A 43 3.20 2.00 -23.92
N ALA A 44 2.22 1.53 -24.67
CA ALA A 44 2.31 0.23 -25.35
C ALA A 44 3.50 0.14 -26.34
N THR A 45 3.83 1.24 -27.02
CA THR A 45 4.82 1.23 -28.11
C THR A 45 5.83 2.38 -28.07
N LYS A 46 5.68 3.34 -27.16
CA LYS A 46 6.51 4.55 -27.14
C LYS A 46 6.76 5.05 -25.72
N LEU A 47 7.89 5.72 -25.54
CA LEU A 47 8.13 6.58 -24.39
C LEU A 47 7.09 7.71 -24.38
N ILE A 48 6.40 7.89 -23.26
CA ILE A 48 5.42 8.95 -23.03
C ILE A 48 6.13 10.17 -22.43
N LYS A 49 6.87 9.95 -21.35
CA LYS A 49 7.47 11.00 -20.52
C LYS A 49 8.59 10.43 -19.67
N LYS A 50 9.46 11.29 -19.16
CA LYS A 50 10.45 10.96 -18.14
C LYS A 50 10.24 11.85 -16.91
N TYR A 51 10.48 11.28 -15.74
CA TYR A 51 10.50 12.02 -14.47
C TYR A 51 11.87 11.89 -13.84
N ASN A 52 12.42 12.96 -13.28
CA ASN A 52 13.57 12.81 -12.39
C ASN A 52 13.05 12.33 -11.04
N ILE A 53 13.57 11.22 -10.51
CA ILE A 53 13.08 10.61 -9.28
C ILE A 53 14.19 10.37 -8.28
N LYS A 54 13.82 10.31 -7.01
CA LYS A 54 14.66 9.84 -5.91
C LYS A 54 13.91 8.77 -5.13
N VAL A 55 14.58 7.67 -4.80
CA VAL A 55 14.08 6.60 -3.94
C VAL A 55 15.02 6.47 -2.75
N ILE A 56 14.52 6.72 -1.55
CA ILE A 56 15.28 6.57 -0.30
C ILE A 56 14.95 5.21 0.28
N ILE A 57 15.97 4.36 0.45
CA ILE A 57 15.84 3.04 1.05
C ILE A 57 16.05 3.16 2.57
N PRO A 58 15.09 2.71 3.40
CA PRO A 58 15.18 2.88 4.84
C PRO A 58 16.24 1.96 5.46
N ASN A 59 16.75 2.35 6.62
CA ASN A 59 17.82 1.62 7.32
C ASN A 59 17.43 0.22 7.82
N ASP A 60 16.13 -0.04 7.95
CA ASP A 60 15.53 -1.33 8.28
C ASP A 60 14.92 -2.04 7.05
N TYR A 61 15.37 -1.72 5.83
CA TYR A 61 14.99 -2.49 4.64
C TYR A 61 15.27 -4.00 4.84
N PRO A 62 14.37 -4.91 4.43
CA PRO A 62 13.15 -4.71 3.63
C PRO A 62 11.84 -4.55 4.45
N TYR A 63 11.92 -4.20 5.73
CA TYR A 63 10.74 -4.10 6.59
C TYR A 63 9.94 -2.82 6.31
N THR A 64 10.58 -1.65 6.40
CA THR A 64 9.95 -0.37 6.03
C THR A 64 9.98 -0.15 4.51
N ILE A 65 8.97 0.55 3.99
CA ILE A 65 8.80 0.85 2.57
C ILE A 65 9.79 1.94 2.15
N PRO A 66 10.46 1.80 0.99
CA PRO A 66 11.19 2.91 0.39
C PRO A 66 10.32 4.12 0.09
N LYS A 67 10.84 5.33 0.33
CA LYS A 67 10.14 6.57 -0.03
C LYS A 67 10.53 7.00 -1.44
N VAL A 68 9.55 7.34 -2.27
CA VAL A 68 9.76 7.77 -3.65
C VAL A 68 9.37 9.24 -3.79
N PHE A 69 10.21 10.02 -4.46
CA PHE A 69 10.00 11.45 -4.72
C PHE A 69 10.14 11.70 -6.21
N GLU A 70 9.30 12.56 -6.74
CA GLU A 70 9.49 13.14 -8.08
C GLU A 70 10.13 14.52 -7.91
N LEU A 71 11.23 14.77 -8.62
CA LEU A 71 12.12 15.93 -8.43
C LEU A 71 11.99 16.98 -9.53
N SER A 72 11.35 16.66 -10.66
CA SER A 72 11.24 17.58 -11.80
C SER A 72 10.05 18.54 -11.73
N ASN A 73 9.26 18.50 -10.64
CA ASN A 73 8.06 19.33 -10.44
C ASN A 73 7.06 19.24 -11.61
N GLN A 74 7.06 18.11 -12.32
CA GLN A 74 6.18 17.87 -13.46
C GLN A 74 4.79 17.38 -13.03
N ILE A 75 4.61 17.10 -11.74
CA ILE A 75 3.37 16.60 -11.14
C ILE A 75 3.03 17.52 -9.96
N PRO A 76 1.80 18.04 -9.87
CA PRO A 76 1.38 18.82 -8.70
C PRO A 76 1.54 17.99 -7.41
N LYS A 77 2.20 18.55 -6.39
CA LYS A 77 2.43 17.90 -5.09
C LYS A 77 1.21 18.01 -4.19
N THR A 78 0.12 17.38 -4.59
CA THR A 78 -1.15 17.40 -3.85
C THR A 78 -1.57 16.01 -3.45
N GLN A 79 -2.42 15.92 -2.43
CA GLN A 79 -2.99 14.66 -1.96
C GLN A 79 -3.80 13.95 -3.06
N ASP A 80 -4.56 14.72 -3.86
CA ASP A 80 -5.29 14.19 -5.03
C ASP A 80 -4.38 13.67 -6.13
N ARG A 81 -3.15 14.18 -6.23
CA ARG A 81 -2.11 13.61 -7.10
C ARG A 81 -1.27 12.58 -6.37
N HIS A 82 -1.77 12.02 -5.27
CA HIS A 82 -1.15 10.98 -4.47
C HIS A 82 0.25 11.34 -3.96
N PHE A 83 0.40 12.54 -3.42
CA PHE A 83 1.57 12.94 -2.63
C PHE A 83 1.21 13.08 -1.16
N ASN A 84 2.11 12.61 -0.29
CA ASN A 84 1.97 12.75 1.16
C ASN A 84 2.25 14.21 1.55
N PRO A 85 1.31 14.91 2.20
CA PRO A 85 1.49 16.33 2.55
C PRO A 85 2.65 16.62 3.51
N GLN A 86 3.10 15.62 4.27
CA GLN A 86 4.12 15.77 5.30
C GLN A 86 5.53 15.91 4.70
N ASP A 87 5.81 15.23 3.58
CA ASP A 87 7.16 15.14 3.02
C ASP A 87 7.21 15.10 1.49
N GLU A 88 6.07 15.22 0.80
CA GLU A 88 5.96 15.14 -0.65
C GLU A 88 6.44 13.80 -1.26
N SER A 89 6.51 12.74 -0.45
CA SER A 89 6.71 11.40 -0.98
C SER A 89 5.46 10.90 -1.70
N ALA A 90 5.64 10.04 -2.70
CA ALA A 90 4.54 9.41 -3.41
C ALA A 90 3.76 8.46 -2.48
N CYS A 91 2.44 8.62 -2.46
CA CYS A 91 1.51 7.69 -1.84
C CYS A 91 1.23 6.54 -2.83
N LEU A 92 1.96 5.44 -2.69
CA LEU A 92 1.98 4.36 -3.69
C LEU A 92 0.83 3.35 -3.53
N PHE A 93 0.23 3.27 -2.35
CA PHE A 93 -0.90 2.40 -2.03
C PHE A 93 -1.52 2.83 -0.70
N VAL A 94 -2.75 2.36 -0.45
CA VAL A 94 -3.35 2.46 0.88
C VAL A 94 -2.61 1.52 1.83
N LYS A 95 -2.39 1.95 3.08
CA LYS A 95 -1.49 1.27 4.05
C LYS A 95 -1.61 -0.27 4.13
N PRO A 96 -2.80 -0.89 4.32
CA PRO A 96 -2.92 -2.35 4.38
C PRO A 96 -2.61 -3.06 3.05
N GLU A 97 -2.72 -2.39 1.90
CA GLU A 97 -2.43 -2.96 0.57
C GLU A 97 -0.93 -3.24 0.39
N ARG A 98 -0.05 -2.55 1.14
CA ARG A 98 1.40 -2.85 1.27
C ARG A 98 1.68 -4.34 1.34
N TRP A 99 0.98 -5.03 2.22
CA TRP A 99 1.23 -6.42 2.58
C TRP A 99 0.85 -7.41 1.48
N VAL A 100 0.11 -6.93 0.47
CA VAL A 100 -0.24 -7.69 -0.74
C VAL A 100 0.70 -7.33 -1.88
N ARG A 101 0.97 -6.04 -2.08
CA ARG A 101 1.73 -5.53 -3.24
C ARG A 101 3.24 -5.66 -3.08
N TRP A 102 3.75 -5.60 -1.85
CA TRP A 102 5.17 -5.70 -1.53
C TRP A 102 5.37 -6.37 -0.15
N PRO A 103 4.99 -7.65 0.04
CA PRO A 103 5.14 -8.33 1.33
C PRO A 103 6.59 -8.35 1.83
N ILE A 104 6.81 -8.53 3.14
CA ILE A 104 8.17 -8.65 3.72
C ILE A 104 8.97 -9.71 2.96
N GLY A 105 10.22 -9.38 2.62
CA GLY A 105 11.10 -10.24 1.84
C GLY A 105 11.02 -10.01 0.33
N SER A 106 10.09 -9.18 -0.15
CA SER A 106 10.09 -8.74 -1.55
C SER A 106 11.31 -7.86 -1.84
N GLY A 107 11.89 -8.01 -3.04
CA GLY A 107 13.03 -7.23 -3.51
C GLY A 107 12.69 -5.82 -3.96
N ILE A 108 13.72 -5.01 -4.19
CA ILE A 108 13.56 -3.63 -4.70
C ILE A 108 13.06 -3.61 -6.13
N ASP A 109 13.40 -4.62 -6.93
CA ASP A 109 12.90 -4.85 -8.29
C ASP A 109 11.37 -5.00 -8.33
N VAL A 110 10.79 -5.75 -7.39
CA VAL A 110 9.33 -5.92 -7.29
C VAL A 110 8.66 -4.59 -6.94
N PHE A 111 9.26 -3.82 -6.05
CA PHE A 111 8.77 -2.49 -5.69
C PHE A 111 8.80 -1.52 -6.87
N LEU A 112 9.95 -1.45 -7.57
CA LEU A 112 10.17 -0.56 -8.70
C LEU A 112 9.31 -0.94 -9.92
N ASN A 113 9.25 -2.23 -10.29
CA ASN A 113 8.49 -2.69 -11.46
C ASN A 113 6.97 -2.79 -11.19
N GLY A 114 6.56 -2.79 -9.92
CA GLY A 114 5.16 -2.77 -9.50
C GLY A 114 4.68 -1.35 -9.19
N VAL A 115 4.61 -1.04 -7.90
CA VAL A 115 3.91 0.15 -7.39
C VAL A 115 4.52 1.47 -7.86
N VAL A 116 5.86 1.55 -8.02
CA VAL A 116 6.51 2.78 -8.50
C VAL A 116 6.23 3.01 -9.99
N LYS A 117 6.35 1.96 -10.81
CA LYS A 117 6.01 1.99 -12.23
C LYS A 117 4.55 2.38 -12.45
N GLU A 118 3.64 1.76 -11.71
CA GLU A 118 2.21 2.05 -11.79
C GLU A 118 1.89 3.48 -11.36
N PHE A 119 2.54 4.00 -10.32
CA PHE A 119 2.39 5.40 -9.91
C PHE A 119 2.76 6.35 -11.05
N PHE A 120 3.98 6.27 -11.58
CA PHE A 120 4.42 7.20 -12.63
C PHE A 120 3.64 7.03 -13.94
N PHE A 121 3.23 5.81 -14.28
CA PHE A 121 2.32 5.58 -15.40
C PHE A 121 0.96 6.25 -15.17
N SER A 122 0.38 6.11 -13.98
CA SER A 122 -0.91 6.68 -13.62
C SER A 122 -0.88 8.21 -13.65
N GLN A 123 0.22 8.81 -13.21
CA GLN A 123 0.41 10.27 -13.26
C GLN A 123 0.48 10.77 -14.71
N ALA A 124 1.28 10.13 -15.57
CA ALA A 124 1.35 10.48 -16.97
C ALA A 124 0.02 10.24 -17.70
N TYR A 125 -0.70 9.17 -17.37
CA TYR A 125 -2.01 8.87 -17.93
C TYR A 125 -3.06 9.90 -17.51
N TYR A 126 -3.07 10.30 -16.24
CA TYR A 126 -3.95 11.34 -15.73
C TYR A 126 -3.70 12.67 -16.43
N ASP A 127 -2.43 13.10 -16.59
CA ASP A 127 -2.10 14.33 -17.33
C ASP A 127 -2.66 14.31 -18.76
N LEU A 128 -2.70 13.14 -19.40
CA LEU A 128 -3.20 12.98 -20.77
C LEU A 128 -4.71 12.83 -20.88
N LYS A 129 -5.38 12.28 -19.86
CA LYS A 129 -6.78 11.82 -19.96
C LYS A 129 -7.72 12.42 -18.92
N GLY A 130 -7.20 13.11 -17.90
CA GLY A 130 -7.97 13.66 -16.79
C GLY A 130 -8.65 12.61 -15.90
N LYS A 131 -8.22 11.35 -15.96
CA LYS A 131 -8.78 10.25 -15.15
C LYS A 131 -7.73 9.20 -14.81
N TRP A 132 -7.87 8.55 -13.66
CA TRP A 132 -6.98 7.47 -13.22
C TRP A 132 -7.20 6.19 -14.03
N PRO A 133 -6.12 5.51 -14.48
CA PRO A 133 -6.26 4.30 -15.31
C PRO A 133 -6.75 3.07 -14.53
N PHE A 134 -6.52 3.02 -13.22
CA PHE A 134 -6.80 1.85 -12.37
C PHE A 134 -7.86 2.11 -11.28
N GLY A 135 -8.50 3.29 -11.31
CA GLY A 135 -9.27 3.82 -10.18
C GLY A 135 -8.37 4.40 -9.09
N GLU A 136 -8.97 4.81 -7.97
CA GLU A 136 -8.27 5.36 -6.82
C GLU A 136 -8.93 4.91 -5.51
N TRP A 137 -8.12 4.82 -4.45
CA TRP A 137 -8.64 4.74 -3.09
C TRP A 137 -8.95 6.15 -2.59
N ALA A 138 -9.94 6.27 -1.72
CA ALA A 138 -10.13 7.46 -0.91
C ALA A 138 -8.87 7.73 -0.08
N HIS A 139 -8.68 8.97 0.34
CA HIS A 139 -7.47 9.35 1.05
C HIS A 139 -7.50 8.94 2.54
N GLY A 140 -6.31 8.77 3.12
CA GLY A 140 -6.15 8.58 4.56
C GLY A 140 -7.00 7.44 5.14
N ASN A 141 -7.70 7.73 6.25
CA ASN A 141 -8.50 6.75 6.98
C ASN A 141 -9.70 6.25 6.18
N GLU A 142 -10.30 7.09 5.32
CA GLU A 142 -11.40 6.64 4.45
C GLU A 142 -10.91 5.55 3.49
N GLY A 143 -9.72 5.74 2.90
CA GLY A 143 -9.08 4.73 2.04
C GLY A 143 -8.87 3.40 2.74
N ILE A 144 -8.38 3.43 3.99
CA ILE A 144 -8.16 2.22 4.79
C ILE A 144 -9.48 1.47 4.97
N VAL A 145 -10.54 2.16 5.38
CA VAL A 145 -11.87 1.55 5.55
C VAL A 145 -12.40 1.01 4.20
N GLN A 146 -12.27 1.78 3.13
CA GLN A 146 -12.69 1.37 1.78
C GLN A 146 -11.97 0.10 1.33
N TYR A 147 -10.67 -0.03 1.63
CA TYR A 147 -9.89 -1.24 1.34
C TYR A 147 -10.51 -2.46 2.02
N PHE A 148 -10.75 -2.42 3.33
CA PHE A 148 -11.31 -3.56 4.06
C PHE A 148 -12.74 -3.90 3.62
N LEU A 149 -13.59 -2.89 3.39
CA LEU A 149 -14.94 -3.12 2.85
C LEU A 149 -14.90 -3.81 1.49
N THR A 150 -14.00 -3.37 0.61
CA THR A 150 -13.82 -3.95 -0.73
C THR A 150 -13.29 -5.38 -0.64
N GLN A 151 -12.23 -5.60 0.14
CA GLN A 151 -11.62 -6.91 0.32
C GLN A 151 -12.60 -7.91 0.94
N LEU A 152 -13.51 -7.48 1.82
CA LEU A 152 -14.50 -8.37 2.43
C LEU A 152 -15.86 -8.37 1.72
N ASN A 153 -16.03 -7.55 0.68
CA ASN A 153 -17.32 -7.32 0.00
C ASN A 153 -18.45 -6.94 0.97
N LEU A 154 -18.17 -5.99 1.87
CA LEU A 154 -19.11 -5.54 2.90
C LEU A 154 -19.77 -4.23 2.49
N LYS A 155 -21.04 -4.07 2.90
CA LYS A 155 -21.87 -2.93 2.52
C LYS A 155 -21.59 -1.66 3.31
N ASN A 156 -21.11 -1.78 4.55
CA ASN A 156 -20.92 -0.64 5.45
C ASN A 156 -19.98 -0.96 6.61
N VAL A 157 -19.57 0.09 7.31
CA VAL A 157 -18.64 0.06 8.46
C VAL A 157 -19.17 -0.71 9.66
N LEU A 158 -20.49 -0.77 9.87
CA LEU A 158 -21.08 -1.56 10.95
C LEU A 158 -20.86 -3.05 10.74
N CYS A 159 -21.07 -3.53 9.50
CA CYS A 159 -20.75 -4.90 9.15
C CYS A 159 -19.27 -5.18 9.41
N LEU A 160 -18.37 -4.31 8.95
CA LEU A 160 -16.93 -4.47 9.15
C LEU A 160 -16.53 -4.52 10.63
N TYR A 161 -17.11 -3.65 11.46
CA TYR A 161 -16.89 -3.63 12.90
C TYR A 161 -17.28 -4.96 13.57
N ASP A 162 -18.42 -5.55 13.19
CA ASP A 162 -18.88 -6.81 13.78
C ASP A 162 -17.92 -8.00 13.51
N PHE A 163 -17.07 -7.94 12.46
CA PHE A 163 -16.05 -8.97 12.22
C PHE A 163 -14.95 -8.98 13.29
N PHE A 164 -14.71 -7.88 14.00
CA PHE A 164 -13.66 -7.81 15.04
C PHE A 164 -13.90 -8.79 16.19
N GLN A 165 -15.16 -9.15 16.45
CA GLN A 165 -15.51 -10.20 17.43
C GLN A 165 -14.82 -11.54 17.13
N TYR A 166 -14.43 -11.76 15.87
CA TYR A 166 -13.84 -13.00 15.40
C TYR A 166 -12.35 -12.88 15.05
N ILE A 167 -11.69 -11.75 15.33
CA ILE A 167 -10.30 -11.52 14.91
C ILE A 167 -9.36 -12.58 15.49
N ASN A 168 -9.53 -12.95 16.76
CA ASN A 168 -8.72 -13.97 17.43
C ASN A 168 -9.32 -15.38 17.35
N SER A 169 -10.43 -15.57 16.62
CA SER A 169 -11.08 -16.89 16.51
C SER A 169 -10.35 -17.79 15.52
N THR A 170 -10.12 -19.06 15.85
CA THR A 170 -9.58 -20.03 14.88
C THR A 170 -10.64 -20.51 13.90
N LYS A 171 -11.90 -20.66 14.35
CA LYS A 171 -13.07 -20.93 13.51
C LYS A 171 -14.38 -20.64 14.27
N PRO A 172 -15.33 -19.89 13.71
CA PRO A 172 -16.62 -19.60 14.35
C PRO A 172 -17.44 -20.90 14.45
N THR A 173 -18.40 -21.02 15.37
CA THR A 173 -19.27 -22.22 15.42
C THR A 173 -20.17 -22.31 14.19
N ARG A 174 -20.77 -23.49 13.93
CA ARG A 174 -21.62 -23.72 12.74
C ARG A 174 -22.90 -22.87 12.75
N SER A 175 -23.39 -22.48 13.92
CA SER A 175 -24.63 -21.72 14.11
C SER A 175 -24.45 -20.21 14.00
N VAL A 176 -23.23 -19.68 14.09
CA VAL A 176 -23.00 -18.24 14.00
C VAL A 176 -23.44 -17.70 12.63
N LEU A 177 -24.33 -16.70 12.65
CA LEU A 177 -24.70 -15.93 11.47
C LEU A 177 -23.55 -15.03 11.05
N CYS A 178 -23.46 -14.76 9.75
CA CYS A 178 -22.38 -13.94 9.23
C CYS A 178 -22.54 -12.47 9.64
N PRO A 179 -21.47 -11.81 10.12
CA PRO A 179 -21.54 -10.39 10.49
C PRO A 179 -21.90 -9.44 9.33
N CYS A 180 -21.84 -9.91 8.08
CA CYS A 180 -22.35 -9.16 6.91
C CYS A 180 -23.88 -9.00 6.86
N ARG A 181 -24.63 -9.61 7.79
CA ARG A 181 -26.09 -9.48 7.97
C ARG A 181 -26.94 -9.97 6.79
N ASN A 182 -26.44 -10.89 5.97
CA ASN A 182 -27.20 -11.49 4.87
C ASN A 182 -27.96 -12.79 5.25
N GLY A 183 -28.03 -13.13 6.54
CA GLY A 183 -28.71 -14.32 7.05
C GLY A 183 -27.98 -15.66 6.83
N LYS A 184 -26.86 -15.71 6.11
CA LYS A 184 -26.09 -16.94 5.90
C LYS A 184 -25.21 -17.25 7.12
N ARG A 185 -24.88 -18.54 7.31
CA ARG A 185 -23.89 -18.97 8.32
C ARG A 185 -22.51 -18.42 7.98
N PHE A 186 -21.78 -17.93 8.98
CA PHE A 186 -20.49 -17.27 8.76
C PHE A 186 -19.48 -18.16 8.01
N ARG A 187 -19.38 -19.44 8.41
CA ARG A 187 -18.53 -20.46 7.75
C ARG A 187 -18.81 -20.66 6.26
N ARG A 188 -20.02 -20.38 5.79
CA ARG A 188 -20.44 -20.56 4.38
C ARG A 188 -20.60 -19.22 3.65
N CYS A 189 -20.14 -18.14 4.25
CA CYS A 189 -20.33 -16.79 3.74
C CYS A 189 -19.00 -16.06 3.63
N HIS A 190 -18.51 -15.47 4.72
CA HIS A 190 -17.29 -14.64 4.69
C HIS A 190 -16.14 -15.23 5.49
N TRP A 191 -16.30 -16.37 6.16
CA TRP A 191 -15.25 -16.91 7.03
C TRP A 191 -13.93 -17.08 6.29
N ASP A 192 -13.92 -17.80 5.16
CA ASP A 192 -12.68 -18.08 4.43
C ASP A 192 -12.02 -16.80 3.91
N LYS A 193 -12.83 -15.85 3.42
CA LYS A 193 -12.33 -14.54 2.95
C LYS A 193 -11.76 -13.70 4.09
N PHE A 194 -12.44 -13.68 5.23
CA PHE A 194 -12.02 -12.96 6.41
C PHE A 194 -10.76 -13.57 7.03
N SER A 195 -10.70 -14.88 7.22
CA SER A 195 -9.52 -15.55 7.77
C SER A 195 -8.32 -15.37 6.85
N ALA A 196 -8.49 -15.50 5.53
CA ALA A 196 -7.40 -15.29 4.59
C ALA A 196 -6.86 -13.84 4.63
N LEU A 197 -7.74 -12.83 4.70
CA LEU A 197 -7.31 -11.44 4.82
C LEU A 197 -6.63 -11.19 6.17
N ARG A 198 -7.19 -11.72 7.26
CA ARG A 198 -6.63 -11.63 8.61
C ARG A 198 -5.23 -12.19 8.67
N ASP A 199 -5.05 -13.40 8.16
CA ASP A 199 -3.77 -14.12 8.28
C ASP A 199 -2.69 -13.49 7.38
N ARG A 200 -3.07 -12.71 6.36
CA ARG A 200 -2.14 -12.00 5.47
C ARG A 200 -1.63 -10.67 6.03
N LEU A 201 -2.42 -10.01 6.89
CA LEU A 201 -2.08 -8.69 7.43
C LEU A 201 -1.49 -8.82 8.85
N PRO A 202 -0.48 -8.02 9.21
CA PRO A 202 0.00 -8.02 10.59
C PRO A 202 -1.06 -7.45 11.53
N LYS A 203 -0.96 -7.84 12.80
CA LYS A 203 -1.89 -7.43 13.86
C LYS A 203 -2.03 -5.90 13.97
N SER A 204 -0.97 -5.14 13.66
CA SER A 204 -0.97 -3.68 13.68
C SER A 204 -2.01 -3.07 12.75
N GLU A 205 -2.22 -3.62 11.54
CA GLU A 205 -3.23 -3.11 10.59
C GLU A 205 -4.65 -3.26 11.15
N TRP A 206 -4.91 -4.38 11.85
CA TRP A 206 -6.20 -4.60 12.51
C TRP A 206 -6.42 -3.68 13.70
N VAL A 207 -5.37 -3.42 14.49
CA VAL A 207 -5.45 -2.47 15.62
C VAL A 207 -5.75 -1.07 15.12
N GLU A 208 -5.07 -0.62 14.07
CA GLU A 208 -5.30 0.69 13.45
C GLU A 208 -6.71 0.81 12.86
N LEU A 209 -7.15 -0.20 12.10
CA LEU A 209 -8.53 -0.23 11.61
C LEU A 209 -9.55 -0.14 12.74
N SER A 210 -9.33 -0.84 13.86
CA SER A 210 -10.21 -0.77 15.02
C SER A 210 -10.28 0.65 15.59
N GLN A 211 -9.15 1.36 15.67
CA GLN A 211 -9.12 2.74 16.17
C GLN A 211 -9.87 3.69 15.23
N ILE A 212 -9.66 3.56 13.92
CA ILE A 212 -10.36 4.33 12.88
C ILE A 212 -11.88 4.13 13.01
N LEU A 213 -12.34 2.87 13.07
CA LEU A 213 -13.77 2.57 13.17
C LEU A 213 -14.38 3.08 14.48
N MET A 214 -13.66 2.97 15.60
CA MET A 214 -14.15 3.51 16.88
C MET A 214 -14.34 5.02 16.84
N LEU A 215 -13.48 5.76 16.13
CA LEU A 215 -13.65 7.20 15.92
C LEU A 215 -14.86 7.51 15.03
N GLN A 216 -15.06 6.75 13.95
CA GLN A 216 -16.18 6.92 13.03
C GLN A 216 -17.55 6.53 13.65
N LEU A 217 -17.57 5.55 14.56
CA LEU A 217 -18.81 5.04 15.16
C LEU A 217 -19.21 5.75 16.46
N LYS A 218 -18.28 6.43 17.16
CA LYS A 218 -18.55 7.21 18.37
C LYS A 218 -19.75 8.17 18.25
N PRO A 219 -19.92 8.93 17.15
CA PRO A 219 -21.07 9.83 16.99
C PRO A 219 -22.41 9.07 16.86
N LEU A 220 -22.40 7.86 16.29
CA LEU A 220 -23.61 7.06 16.03
C LEU A 220 -24.17 6.41 17.31
N ILE A 221 -23.31 6.13 18.29
CA ILE A 221 -23.69 5.51 19.56
C ILE A 221 -24.24 6.54 20.57
N LYS A 222 -23.92 7.84 20.41
CA LYS A 222 -24.46 8.91 21.28
C LYS A 222 -25.90 9.33 20.96
N ILE A 223 -26.50 8.77 19.91
CA ILE A 223 -27.87 9.08 19.44
C ILE A 223 -28.84 7.93 19.78
N LEU A 224 -28.34 6.87 20.42
CA LEU A 224 -29.12 5.78 21.02
C LEU A 224 -29.09 5.91 22.55
#